data_AF-A0A401RHZ0-F1
#
_entry.id   AF-A0A401RHZ0-F1
#
_cell.length_a   1.000
_cell.length_b   1.000
_cell.length_c   1.000
_cell.angle_alpha   90.00
_cell.angle_beta   90.00
_cell.angle_gamma   90.00
#
_symmetry.space_group_name_H-M   'P 1'
#
loop_
_entity.id
_entity.type
_entity.pdbx_description
1 polymer ?
#
loop_
_entity_poly.entity_id
_entity_poly.type
_entity_poly.pdbx_seq_one_letter_code
_entity_poly.pdbx_strand_id
1 'polypeptide(L)'
;MIDGVRFDRVRQNVWQALRDCNPLKVDPQALREDPLGDSENLAAYLEKRLKKWRQETKQDIETNQLLTTMFRNSIIEATPSQVRSRLEEVVGLTLSMSHQEFRDHVAHVVERFRKDKEKLSEGEFKAGGGAKEAGANAAQRA
;
A
#
# COMPACT_ATOMS: atom_id res chain seq x y z
N MET A 1 -40.35 38.41 10.03
CA MET A 1 -39.23 37.46 9.92
C MET A 1 -39.63 36.31 9.03
N ILE A 2 -39.36 36.41 7.72
CA ILE A 2 -39.75 35.41 6.69
C ILE A 2 -38.49 34.83 5.99
N ASP A 3 -37.32 35.42 6.27
CA ASP A 3 -36.11 35.21 5.48
C ASP A 3 -35.37 33.91 5.84
N GLY A 4 -35.50 33.44 7.09
CA GLY A 4 -34.86 32.20 7.56
C GLY A 4 -35.36 30.95 6.81
N VAL A 5 -36.68 30.83 6.59
CA VAL A 5 -37.28 29.67 5.93
C VAL A 5 -36.86 29.58 4.45
N ARG A 6 -36.74 30.73 3.77
CA ARG A 6 -36.29 30.78 2.37
C ARG A 6 -34.80 30.45 2.26
N PHE A 7 -33.97 30.98 3.15
CA PHE A 7 -32.55 30.68 3.19
C PHE A 7 -32.28 29.20 3.50
N ASP A 8 -33.00 28.61 4.45
CA ASP A 8 -32.86 27.19 4.78
C ASP A 8 -33.18 26.27 3.61
N ARG A 9 -34.23 26.58 2.84
CA ARG A 9 -34.59 25.82 1.64
C ARG A 9 -33.51 25.91 0.57
N VAL A 10 -32.95 27.11 0.34
CA VAL A 10 -31.85 27.30 -0.61
C VAL A 10 -30.61 26.52 -0.16
N ARG A 11 -30.25 26.61 1.12
CA ARG A 11 -29.14 25.87 1.72
C ARG A 11 -29.31 24.36 1.55
N GLN A 12 -30.49 23.82 1.84
CA GLN A 12 -30.78 22.39 1.66
C GLN A 12 -30.64 21.96 0.20
N ASN A 13 -31.17 22.74 -0.74
CA ASN A 13 -31.08 22.44 -2.17
C ASN A 13 -29.62 22.45 -2.66
N VAL A 14 -28.81 23.43 -2.23
CA VAL A 14 -27.38 23.49 -2.56
C VAL A 14 -26.65 22.28 -1.98
N TRP A 15 -26.89 21.93 -0.72
CA TRP A 15 -26.28 20.72 -0.13
C TRP A 15 -26.69 19.44 -0.83
N GLN A 16 -27.94 19.33 -1.27
CA GLN A 16 -28.41 18.17 -2.01
C GLN A 16 -27.75 18.09 -3.39
N ALA A 17 -27.72 19.19 -4.14
CA ALA A 17 -27.03 19.26 -5.42
C ALA A 17 -25.55 18.90 -5.29
N LEU A 18 -24.87 19.37 -4.23
CA LEU A 18 -23.47 19.00 -3.96
C LEU A 18 -23.29 17.50 -3.72
N ARG A 19 -24.20 16.85 -2.96
CA ARG A 19 -24.18 15.39 -2.74
C ARG A 19 -24.49 14.60 -4.01
N ASP A 20 -25.42 15.08 -4.81
CA ASP A 20 -25.81 14.42 -6.06
C ASP A 20 -24.69 14.51 -7.10
N CYS A 21 -23.95 15.63 -7.13
CA CYS A 21 -22.77 15.82 -7.96
C CYS A 21 -21.53 15.07 -7.45
N ASN A 22 -21.45 14.79 -6.14
CA ASN A 22 -20.33 14.10 -5.51
C ASN A 22 -20.82 12.89 -4.70
N PRO A 23 -21.41 11.88 -5.35
CA PRO A 23 -21.90 10.72 -4.63
C PRO A 23 -20.68 9.95 -4.11
N LEU A 24 -20.44 9.97 -2.79
CA LEU A 24 -19.56 9.02 -2.11
C LEU A 24 -20.19 7.62 -2.24
N LYS A 25 -20.07 7.02 -3.43
CA LYS A 25 -20.50 5.65 -3.74
C LYS A 25 -19.40 4.63 -3.49
N VAL A 26 -18.24 5.10 -3.05
CA VAL A 26 -17.07 4.28 -2.86
C VAL A 26 -17.10 3.74 -1.44
N ASP A 27 -17.34 2.45 -1.30
CA ASP A 27 -17.18 1.76 -0.02
C ASP A 27 -15.69 1.70 0.34
N PRO A 28 -15.24 2.33 1.45
CA PRO A 28 -13.85 2.27 1.89
C PRO A 28 -13.36 0.83 2.12
N GLN A 29 -14.26 -0.09 2.51
CA GLN A 29 -13.89 -1.49 2.69
C GLN A 29 -13.67 -2.20 1.35
N ALA A 30 -14.43 -1.86 0.32
CA ALA A 30 -14.22 -2.38 -1.04
C ALA A 30 -12.86 -1.95 -1.61
N LEU A 31 -12.35 -0.78 -1.22
CA LEU A 31 -11.04 -0.27 -1.63
C LEU A 31 -9.85 -0.80 -0.82
N ARG A 32 -10.11 -1.50 0.29
CA ARG A 32 -9.03 -2.07 1.08
C ARG A 32 -8.25 -3.08 0.25
N GLU A 33 -6.93 -2.99 0.33
CA GLU A 33 -6.03 -3.86 -0.41
C GLU A 33 -5.65 -5.10 0.40
N ASP A 34 -5.58 -6.23 -0.28
CA ASP A 34 -4.99 -7.42 0.33
C ASP A 34 -3.47 -7.23 0.42
N PRO A 35 -2.82 -7.74 1.48
CA PRO A 35 -1.38 -7.64 1.64
C PRO A 35 -0.63 -8.13 0.39
N LEU A 36 0.47 -7.46 0.06
CA LEU A 36 1.36 -7.89 -1.02
C LEU A 36 1.97 -9.25 -0.66
N GLY A 37 1.87 -10.22 -1.57
CA GLY A 37 2.46 -11.54 -1.36
C GLY A 37 4.00 -11.52 -1.28
N ASP A 38 4.58 -12.45 -0.52
CA ASP A 38 6.04 -12.53 -0.31
C ASP A 38 6.83 -12.62 -1.63
N SER A 39 6.34 -13.39 -2.61
CA SER A 39 6.95 -13.60 -3.93
C SER A 39 6.15 -12.98 -5.08
N GLU A 40 5.09 -12.22 -4.78
CA GLU A 40 4.23 -11.64 -5.81
C GLU A 40 4.97 -10.54 -6.59
N ASN A 41 4.78 -10.52 -7.91
CA ASN A 41 5.31 -9.46 -8.76
C ASN A 41 4.57 -8.15 -8.49
N LEU A 42 5.30 -7.11 -8.07
CA LEU A 42 4.69 -5.83 -7.69
C LEU A 42 3.98 -5.14 -8.86
N ALA A 43 4.53 -5.21 -10.09
CA ALA A 43 3.90 -4.59 -11.24
C ALA A 43 2.53 -5.24 -11.53
N ALA A 44 2.46 -6.57 -11.50
CA ALA A 44 1.20 -7.30 -11.67
C ALA A 44 0.21 -7.02 -10.54
N TYR A 45 0.69 -6.92 -9.30
CA TYR A 45 -0.13 -6.52 -8.15
C TYR A 45 -0.74 -5.13 -8.34
N LEU A 46 0.08 -4.14 -8.70
CA LEU A 46 -0.36 -2.76 -8.92
C LEU A 46 -1.39 -2.64 -10.04
N GLU A 47 -1.18 -3.35 -11.16
CA GLU A 47 -2.13 -3.37 -12.28
C GLU A 47 -3.48 -3.97 -11.87
N LYS A 48 -3.45 -5.08 -11.13
CA LYS A 48 -4.66 -5.70 -10.56
C LYS A 48 -5.41 -4.73 -9.65
N ARG A 49 -4.68 -4.01 -8.79
CA ARG A 49 -5.29 -3.04 -7.85
C ARG A 49 -5.85 -1.83 -8.59
N LEU A 50 -5.12 -1.28 -9.54
CA LEU A 50 -5.58 -0.18 -10.39
C LEU A 50 -6.88 -0.54 -11.11
N LYS A 51 -6.98 -1.75 -11.65
CA LYS A 51 -8.20 -2.24 -12.31
C LYS A 51 -9.38 -2.32 -11.33
N LYS A 52 -9.16 -2.83 -10.11
CA LYS A 52 -10.18 -2.88 -9.05
C LYS A 52 -10.67 -1.48 -8.68
N TRP A 53 -9.76 -0.53 -8.49
CA TRP A 53 -10.10 0.86 -8.15
C TRP A 53 -10.90 1.56 -9.24
N ARG A 54 -10.55 1.36 -10.51
CA ARG A 54 -11.32 1.89 -11.64
C ARG A 54 -12.74 1.31 -11.68
N GLN A 55 -12.91 0.02 -11.34
CA GLN A 55 -14.22 -0.62 -11.30
C GLN A 55 -15.09 -0.09 -10.15
N GLU A 56 -14.52 0.07 -8.96
CA GLU A 56 -15.24 0.51 -7.76
C GLU A 56 -15.59 2.00 -7.81
N THR A 57 -14.62 2.84 -8.17
CA THR A 57 -14.80 4.30 -8.17
C THR A 57 -15.45 4.81 -9.45
N LYS A 58 -15.44 4.01 -10.53
CA LYS A 58 -15.85 4.41 -11.89
C LYS A 58 -15.10 5.65 -12.41
N GLN A 59 -13.95 5.96 -11.80
CA GLN A 59 -13.10 7.09 -12.13
C GLN A 59 -11.69 6.59 -12.42
N ASP A 60 -10.97 7.35 -13.24
CA ASP A 60 -9.53 7.18 -13.33
C ASP A 60 -8.87 7.81 -12.10
N ILE A 61 -8.09 7.03 -11.37
CA ILE A 61 -7.38 7.52 -10.18
C ILE A 61 -6.46 8.69 -10.52
N GLU A 62 -5.87 8.75 -11.73
CA GLU A 62 -4.91 9.78 -12.11
C GLU A 62 -5.58 11.13 -12.41
N THR A 63 -6.88 11.12 -12.69
CA THR A 63 -7.64 12.34 -12.97
C THR A 63 -8.13 13.05 -11.71
N ASN A 64 -8.05 12.39 -10.56
CA ASN A 64 -8.55 12.89 -9.28
C ASN A 64 -7.45 12.76 -8.22
N GLN A 65 -6.90 13.89 -7.77
CA GLN A 65 -5.79 13.91 -6.82
C GLN A 65 -6.11 13.16 -5.52
N LEU A 66 -7.35 13.27 -5.01
CA LEU A 66 -7.77 12.53 -3.81
C LEU A 66 -7.71 11.02 -4.04
N LEU A 67 -8.26 10.53 -5.17
CA LEU A 67 -8.20 9.10 -5.50
C LEU A 67 -6.78 8.61 -5.74
N THR A 68 -5.93 9.42 -6.39
CA THR A 68 -4.49 9.12 -6.51
C THR A 68 -3.86 8.94 -5.14
N THR A 69 -4.06 9.87 -4.21
CA THR A 69 -3.47 9.80 -2.88
C THR A 69 -4.02 8.61 -2.09
N MET A 70 -5.32 8.38 -2.11
CA MET A 70 -5.93 7.24 -1.42
C MET A 70 -5.43 5.90 -1.96
N PHE A 71 -5.31 5.78 -3.29
CA PHE A 71 -4.74 4.59 -3.93
C PHE A 71 -3.29 4.37 -3.52
N ARG A 72 -2.45 5.41 -3.56
CA ARG A 72 -1.03 5.28 -3.18
C ARG A 72 -0.88 4.89 -1.71
N ASN A 73 -1.70 5.45 -0.82
CA ASN A 73 -1.72 5.07 0.59
C ASN A 73 -2.14 3.61 0.78
N SER A 74 -3.17 3.14 0.05
CA SER A 74 -3.61 1.74 0.17
C SER A 74 -2.54 0.75 -0.29
N ILE A 75 -1.75 1.10 -1.31
CA ILE A 75 -0.57 0.32 -1.72
C ILE A 75 0.48 0.27 -0.61
N ILE A 76 0.80 1.41 0.02
CA ILE A 76 1.78 1.47 1.12
C ILE A 76 1.31 0.63 2.31
N GLU A 77 0.04 0.72 2.68
CA GLU A 77 -0.57 -0.07 3.76
C GLU A 77 -0.52 -1.58 3.51
N ALA A 78 -0.61 -2.00 2.25
CA ALA A 78 -0.52 -3.40 1.86
C ALA A 78 0.91 -3.97 1.88
N THR A 79 1.94 -3.12 2.02
CA THR A 79 3.33 -3.58 2.14
C THR A 79 3.67 -4.03 3.57
N PRO A 80 4.68 -4.91 3.74
CA PRO A 80 5.20 -5.27 5.05
C PRO A 80 5.58 -4.03 5.88
N SER A 81 5.39 -4.08 7.20
CA SER A 81 5.64 -2.93 8.09
C SER A 81 7.04 -2.33 7.91
N GLN A 82 8.06 -3.16 7.73
CA GLN A 82 9.44 -2.74 7.49
C GLN A 82 9.63 -1.98 6.16
N VAL A 83 8.87 -2.35 5.13
CA VAL A 83 8.85 -1.64 3.83
C VAL A 83 8.11 -0.31 4.01
N ARG A 84 6.94 -0.35 4.64
CA ARG A 84 6.10 0.83 4.89
C ARG A 84 6.84 1.91 5.68
N SER A 85 7.53 1.57 6.77
CA SER A 85 8.33 2.56 7.53
C SER A 85 9.38 3.24 6.66
N ARG A 86 10.03 2.53 5.74
CA ARG A 86 10.99 3.13 4.80
C ARG A 86 10.32 4.02 3.75
N LEU A 87 9.10 3.69 3.33
CA LEU A 87 8.33 4.49 2.39
C LEU A 87 7.79 5.79 3.03
N GLU A 88 7.44 5.75 4.31
CA GLU A 88 6.94 6.91 5.08
C GLU A 88 8.01 8.00 5.28
N GLU A 89 9.30 7.64 5.27
CA GLU A 89 10.43 8.59 5.35
C GLU A 89 10.57 9.46 4.08
N VAL A 90 9.93 9.07 2.98
CA VAL A 90 10.09 9.71 1.67
C VAL A 90 9.09 10.86 1.53
N VAL A 91 9.62 12.09 1.64
CA VAL A 91 8.82 13.31 1.51
C VAL A 91 8.13 13.35 0.14
N GLY A 92 6.81 13.49 0.15
CA GLY A 92 6.02 13.70 -1.06
C GLY A 92 5.76 12.44 -1.89
N LEU A 93 6.11 11.24 -1.39
CA LEU A 93 5.89 9.96 -2.09
C LEU A 93 4.47 9.82 -2.65
N THR A 94 3.46 10.21 -1.88
CA THR A 94 2.04 10.04 -2.25
C THR A 94 1.43 11.25 -2.94
N LEU A 95 2.05 12.44 -2.82
CA LEU A 95 1.45 13.72 -3.21
C LEU A 95 2.17 14.44 -4.36
N SER A 96 3.50 14.35 -4.44
CA SER A 96 4.31 15.15 -5.39
C SER A 96 4.98 14.31 -6.48
N MET A 97 5.19 13.01 -6.25
CA MET A 97 5.81 12.14 -7.25
C MET A 97 4.83 11.80 -8.39
N SER A 98 5.37 11.65 -9.60
CA SER A 98 4.61 11.06 -10.72
C SER A 98 4.21 9.61 -10.42
N HIS A 99 3.24 9.09 -11.17
CA HIS A 99 2.81 7.69 -10.98
C HIS A 99 3.97 6.71 -11.23
N GLN A 100 4.81 6.97 -12.23
CA GLN A 100 5.96 6.14 -12.54
C GLN A 100 7.01 6.17 -11.41
N GLU A 101 7.38 7.37 -10.93
CA GLU A 101 8.34 7.51 -9.82
C GLU A 101 7.85 6.81 -8.55
N PHE A 102 6.57 6.95 -8.23
CA PHE A 102 5.96 6.22 -7.11
C PHE A 102 6.11 4.70 -7.28
N ARG A 103 5.76 4.15 -8.46
CA ARG A 103 5.87 2.71 -8.74
C ARG A 103 7.30 2.21 -8.61
N ASP A 104 8.24 2.92 -9.22
CA ASP A 104 9.65 2.55 -9.23
C ASP A 104 10.25 2.59 -7.82
N HIS A 105 9.86 3.59 -7.03
CA HIS A 105 10.31 3.72 -5.65
C HIS A 105 9.78 2.58 -4.77
N VAL A 106 8.48 2.29 -4.83
CA VAL A 106 7.90 1.17 -4.08
C VAL A 106 8.53 -0.17 -4.50
N ALA A 107 8.74 -0.38 -5.80
CA ALA A 107 9.42 -1.56 -6.33
C ALA A 107 10.82 -1.71 -5.77
N HIS A 108 11.59 -0.63 -5.76
CA HIS A 108 12.95 -0.63 -5.25
C HIS A 108 13.01 -1.01 -3.77
N VAL A 109 12.15 -0.41 -2.93
CA VAL A 109 12.16 -0.67 -1.48
C VAL A 109 11.69 -2.10 -1.17
N VAL A 110 10.64 -2.59 -1.84
CA VAL A 110 10.14 -3.97 -1.70
C VAL A 110 11.21 -4.98 -2.11
N GLU A 111 11.86 -4.77 -3.25
CA GLU A 111 12.87 -5.69 -3.77
C GLU A 111 14.11 -5.74 -2.88
N ARG A 112 14.55 -4.58 -2.38
CA ARG A 112 15.64 -4.51 -1.40
C ARG A 112 15.28 -5.27 -0.13
N PHE A 113 14.05 -5.11 0.36
CA PHE A 113 13.57 -5.82 1.53
C PHE A 113 13.58 -7.34 1.35
N ARG A 114 13.12 -7.83 0.19
CA ARG A 114 13.15 -9.27 -0.14
C ARG A 114 14.57 -9.82 -0.14
N LYS A 115 15.51 -9.13 -0.80
CA LYS A 115 16.93 -9.50 -0.81
C LYS A 115 17.56 -9.52 0.58
N ASP A 116 17.20 -8.57 1.44
CA ASP A 116 17.70 -8.52 2.81
C ASP A 116 17.13 -9.70 3.65
N LYS A 117 15.86 -10.05 3.45
CA LYS A 117 15.19 -11.20 4.10
C LYS A 117 15.81 -12.54 3.67
N GLU A 118 16.10 -12.73 2.38
CA GLU A 118 16.77 -13.93 1.85
C GLU A 118 18.15 -14.14 2.48
N LYS A 119 18.98 -13.09 2.51
CA LYS A 119 20.33 -13.16 3.12
C LYS A 119 20.29 -13.54 4.61
N LEU A 120 19.32 -13.02 5.36
CA LEU A 120 19.13 -13.37 6.77
C LEU A 120 18.77 -14.86 6.91
N SER A 121 17.84 -15.36 6.09
CA SER A 121 17.44 -16.77 6.12
C SER A 121 18.56 -17.74 5.74
N GLU A 122 19.44 -17.37 4.80
CA GLU A 122 20.62 -18.17 4.43
C GLU A 122 21.69 -18.16 5.53
N GLY A 123 21.85 -17.04 6.24
CA GLY A 123 22.79 -16.91 7.36
C GLY A 123 22.41 -17.78 8.56
N GLU A 124 21.12 -17.85 8.88
CA GLU A 124 20.59 -18.70 9.96
C GLU A 124 20.72 -20.19 9.63
N PHE A 125 20.51 -20.59 8.37
CA PHE A 125 20.70 -21.98 7.94
C PHE A 125 22.17 -22.43 8.04
N LYS A 126 23.12 -21.53 7.73
CA LYS A 126 24.56 -21.80 7.86
C LYS A 126 25.02 -21.86 9.33
N ALA A 127 24.46 -21.04 10.21
CA ALA A 127 24.77 -21.07 11.64
C ALA A 127 24.22 -22.33 12.34
N GLY A 128 23.04 -22.82 11.93
CA GLY A 128 22.44 -24.04 12.47
C GLY A 128 23.11 -25.34 12.02
N GLY A 129 23.80 -25.35 10.88
CA GLY A 129 24.54 -26.51 10.36
C GLY A 129 25.89 -26.76 11.03
N GLY A 130 26.54 -25.72 11.57
CA GLY A 130 27.88 -25.82 12.17
C GLY A 130 27.93 -26.38 13.60
N ALA A 131 26.80 -26.45 14.30
CA ALA A 131 26.77 -26.88 15.71
C ALA A 131 26.71 -28.41 15.90
N LYS A 132 26.50 -29.20 14.84
CA LYS A 132 26.32 -30.66 14.96
C LYS A 132 27.60 -31.48 14.79
N GLU A 133 28.71 -30.89 14.36
CA GLU A 133 29.95 -31.62 14.03
C GLU A 133 31.05 -31.52 15.10
N ALA A 134 30.88 -30.69 16.13
CA ALA A 134 31.86 -30.56 17.23
C ALA A 134 31.69 -31.61 18.35
N GLY A 135 30.59 -32.38 18.36
CA GLY A 135 30.26 -33.33 19.43
C GLY A 135 30.77 -34.76 19.25
N ALA A 136 31.29 -35.12 18.07
CA ALA A 136 31.61 -36.53 17.76
C ALA A 136 33.06 -36.94 18.05
N ASN A 137 33.98 -36.00 18.34
CA ASN A 137 35.42 -36.30 18.44
C ASN A 137 35.98 -36.35 19.88
N ALA A 138 35.12 -36.36 20.90
CA ALA A 138 35.54 -36.43 22.30
C ALA A 138 35.49 -37.85 22.92
N ALA A 139 35.02 -38.87 22.18
CA ALA A 139 34.80 -40.22 22.71
C ALA A 139 35.92 -41.24 22.40
N GLN A 140 37.06 -40.83 21.83
CA GLN A 140 38.17 -41.75 21.51
C GLN A 140 39.43 -41.58 22.37
N ARG A 141 39.31 -40.95 23.55
CA ARG A 141 40.39 -40.92 24.55
C ARG A 141 39.84 -41.28 25.94
N ALA A 142 39.61 -42.57 26.16
CA ALA A 142 39.54 -43.19 27.48
C ALA A 142 40.05 -44.63 27.36
#